data_AF-M0L306-F1
#
_entry.id   AF-M0L306-F1
#
_cell.length_a   1.000
_cell.length_b   1.000
_cell.length_c   1.000
_cell.angle_alpha   90.00
_cell.angle_beta   90.00
_cell.angle_gamma   90.00
#
_symmetry.space_group_name_H-M   'P 1'
#
loop_
_entity.id
_entity.type
_entity.pdbx_description
1 polymer ?
#
loop_
_entity_poly.entity_id
_entity_poly.type
_entity_poly.pdbx_seq_one_letter_code
_entity_poly.pdbx_strand_id
1 'polypeptide(L)'
;MIDGGFEPTGRLLAGVAVVGLLGVATVLYRRRNRSSRPQLAAALDTALADALPSGRGTHLEQPPQVRGIDVLEGGEGDETMETQLAPAVRIDLETADTPGMELVFDYVADVLEAIHPVLEDHDKPVVRYDLEFSFGPDGLLVEGECRRVTVPAAFAERLLEEETYRAFDLRKDVERVDEREDEVGTLWAAC
;
A
#
# COMPACT_ATOMS: atom_id res chain seq x y z
N MET A 1 6.65 75.97 -9.11
CA MET A 1 6.41 75.14 -10.30
C MET A 1 7.46 74.04 -10.29
N ILE A 2 6.99 72.80 -10.44
CA ILE A 2 7.70 71.51 -10.46
C ILE A 2 7.87 70.81 -9.10
N ASP A 3 6.94 69.84 -8.95
CA ASP A 3 6.89 68.67 -8.10
C ASP A 3 8.15 67.78 -8.09
N GLY A 4 8.26 66.95 -7.06
CA GLY A 4 9.17 65.82 -7.06
C GLY A 4 9.14 65.01 -5.77
N GLY A 5 7.95 64.56 -5.36
CA GLY A 5 7.82 63.57 -4.29
C GLY A 5 8.38 62.21 -4.75
N PHE A 6 9.35 61.67 -4.01
CA PHE A 6 9.78 60.29 -4.14
C PHE A 6 9.24 59.50 -2.94
N GLU A 7 8.16 58.76 -3.16
CA GLU A 7 7.69 57.70 -2.28
C GLU A 7 8.45 56.40 -2.62
N PRO A 8 9.08 55.71 -1.64
CA PRO A 8 9.54 54.35 -1.83
C PRO A 8 8.74 53.39 -0.94
N THR A 9 7.48 53.12 -1.28
CA THR A 9 6.66 52.13 -0.55
C THR A 9 5.89 51.26 -1.54
N GLY A 10 6.58 50.36 -2.22
CA GLY A 10 5.96 49.48 -3.21
C GLY A 10 6.62 48.13 -3.42
N ARG A 11 7.47 47.64 -2.50
CA ARG A 11 8.16 46.35 -2.68
C ARG A 11 8.10 45.36 -1.52
N LEU A 12 7.50 45.71 -0.38
CA LEU A 12 7.42 44.80 0.77
C LEU A 12 6.11 43.97 0.84
N LEU A 13 5.06 44.32 0.09
CA LEU A 13 3.77 43.61 0.14
C LEU A 13 3.69 42.37 -0.78
N ALA A 14 4.60 42.22 -1.75
CA ALA A 14 4.58 41.08 -2.67
C ALA A 14 5.12 39.78 -2.03
N GLY A 15 6.05 39.87 -1.06
CA GLY A 15 6.67 38.69 -0.44
C GLY A 15 5.75 37.93 0.52
N VAL A 16 4.91 38.65 1.29
CA VAL A 16 4.01 38.03 2.29
C VAL A 16 2.87 37.25 1.64
N ALA A 17 2.37 37.71 0.49
CA ALA A 17 1.30 37.04 -0.25
C ALA A 17 1.76 35.68 -0.84
N VAL A 18 3.00 35.58 -1.33
CA VAL A 18 3.54 34.34 -1.90
C VAL A 18 3.78 33.28 -0.82
N VAL A 19 4.31 33.67 0.35
CA VAL A 19 4.50 32.74 1.49
C VAL A 19 3.15 32.29 2.07
N GLY A 20 2.17 33.20 2.16
CA GLY A 20 0.81 32.85 2.57
C GLY A 20 0.13 31.88 1.61
N LEU A 21 0.24 32.10 0.29
CA LEU A 21 -0.31 31.20 -0.73
C LEU A 21 0.40 29.84 -0.76
N LEU A 22 1.73 29.80 -0.62
CA LEU A 22 2.48 28.55 -0.49
C LEU A 22 2.10 27.78 0.78
N GLY A 23 1.96 28.47 1.91
CA GLY A 23 1.51 27.87 3.17
C GLY A 23 0.10 27.30 3.06
N VAL A 24 -0.84 28.04 2.48
CA VAL A 24 -2.22 27.57 2.25
C VAL A 24 -2.27 26.42 1.26
N ALA A 25 -1.51 26.48 0.16
CA ALA A 25 -1.39 25.38 -0.81
C ALA A 25 -0.82 24.12 -0.15
N THR A 26 0.22 24.25 0.68
CA THR A 26 0.82 23.13 1.41
C THR A 26 -0.16 22.52 2.42
N VAL A 27 -0.92 23.36 3.14
CA VAL A 27 -1.95 22.90 4.08
C VAL A 27 -3.12 22.23 3.36
N LEU A 28 -3.58 22.78 2.24
CA LEU A 28 -4.62 22.18 1.41
C LEU A 28 -4.17 20.88 0.76
N TYR A 29 -2.92 20.82 0.28
CA TYR A 29 -2.29 19.61 -0.25
C TYR A 29 -2.21 18.54 0.84
N ARG A 30 -1.68 18.87 2.02
CA ARG A 30 -1.64 17.95 3.18
C ARG A 30 -3.03 17.51 3.62
N ARG A 31 -4.02 18.40 3.61
CA ARG A 31 -5.40 18.10 4.02
C ARG A 31 -6.12 17.21 3.00
N ARG A 32 -5.91 17.44 1.70
CA ARG A 32 -6.43 16.59 0.62
C ARG A 32 -5.84 15.18 0.71
N ASN A 33 -4.52 15.09 0.89
CA ASN A 33 -3.81 13.81 1.04
C ASN A 33 -4.28 13.01 2.28
N ARG A 34 -4.66 13.68 3.37
CA ARG A 34 -5.25 13.03 4.56
C ARG A 34 -6.67 12.51 4.34
N SER A 35 -7.47 13.14 3.47
CA SER A 35 -8.83 12.70 3.16
C SER A 35 -8.88 11.60 2.09
N SER A 36 -7.84 11.47 1.26
CA SER A 36 -7.77 10.43 0.22
C SER A 36 -7.51 9.04 0.80
N ARG A 37 -6.76 8.91 1.91
CA ARG A 37 -6.39 7.60 2.47
C ARG A 37 -7.59 6.74 2.91
N PRO A 38 -8.58 7.26 3.66
CA PRO A 38 -9.75 6.46 4.01
C PRO A 38 -10.59 6.07 2.79
N GLN A 39 -10.61 6.90 1.75
CA GLN A 39 -11.33 6.61 0.50
C GLN A 39 -10.61 5.53 -0.31
N LEU A 40 -9.28 5.59 -0.39
CA LEU A 40 -8.47 4.57 -1.03
C LEU A 40 -8.63 3.23 -0.29
N ALA A 41 -8.45 3.20 1.03
CA ALA A 41 -8.65 1.98 1.82
C ALA A 41 -10.04 1.37 1.59
N ALA A 42 -11.09 2.18 1.60
CA ALA A 42 -12.45 1.70 1.31
C ALA A 42 -12.62 1.16 -0.13
N ALA A 43 -11.96 1.76 -1.12
CA ALA A 43 -11.99 1.28 -2.49
C ALA A 43 -11.26 -0.07 -2.62
N LEU A 44 -10.12 -0.23 -1.95
CA LEU A 44 -9.39 -1.50 -1.89
C LEU A 44 -10.21 -2.57 -1.16
N ASP A 45 -10.82 -2.26 -0.01
CA ASP A 45 -11.71 -3.18 0.71
C ASP A 45 -12.90 -3.61 -0.15
N THR A 46 -13.45 -2.69 -0.97
CA THR A 46 -14.54 -3.02 -1.90
C THR A 46 -14.05 -3.97 -2.99
N ALA A 47 -12.90 -3.70 -3.60
CA ALA A 47 -12.31 -4.57 -4.61
C ALA A 47 -12.00 -5.98 -4.05
N LEU A 48 -11.47 -6.05 -2.83
CA LEU A 48 -11.20 -7.30 -2.13
C LEU A 48 -12.49 -8.07 -1.83
N ALA A 49 -13.55 -7.39 -1.36
CA ALA A 49 -14.82 -8.03 -1.08
C ALA A 49 -15.51 -8.59 -2.34
N ASP A 50 -15.38 -7.89 -3.47
CA ASP A 50 -15.94 -8.30 -4.75
C ASP A 50 -15.17 -9.48 -5.37
N ALA A 51 -13.83 -9.46 -5.30
CA ALA A 51 -12.97 -10.49 -5.87
C ALA A 51 -12.87 -11.76 -5.00
N LEU A 52 -12.79 -11.58 -3.68
CA LEU A 52 -12.49 -12.62 -2.70
C LEU A 52 -13.58 -12.69 -1.61
N PRO A 53 -14.82 -13.07 -1.97
CA PRO A 53 -15.89 -13.18 -1.00
C PRO A 53 -15.63 -14.33 -0.01
N SER A 54 -15.99 -14.13 1.26
CA SER A 54 -16.05 -15.23 2.24
C SER A 54 -17.29 -16.10 2.03
N GLY A 55 -17.21 -17.38 2.36
CA GLY A 55 -18.38 -18.26 2.41
C GLY A 55 -18.07 -19.69 2.02
N ARG A 56 -19.13 -20.48 1.77
CA ARG A 56 -18.98 -21.91 1.45
C ARG A 56 -18.14 -22.11 0.19
N GLY A 57 -17.05 -22.84 0.35
CA GLY A 57 -16.13 -23.17 -0.74
C GLY A 57 -14.91 -22.24 -0.83
N THR A 58 -14.80 -21.25 0.05
CA THR A 58 -13.56 -20.51 0.27
C THR A 58 -12.91 -20.96 1.58
N HIS A 59 -11.62 -20.68 1.74
CA HIS A 59 -10.89 -20.91 2.99
C HIS A 59 -10.86 -19.64 3.86
N LEU A 60 -11.73 -18.67 3.59
CA LEU A 60 -11.70 -17.34 4.21
C LEU A 60 -12.80 -17.21 5.26
N GLU A 61 -12.45 -16.79 6.47
CA GLU A 61 -13.42 -16.46 7.52
C GLU A 61 -14.24 -15.21 7.16
N GLN A 62 -13.56 -14.24 6.55
CA GLN A 62 -14.11 -12.98 6.05
C GLN A 62 -13.33 -12.55 4.81
N PRO A 63 -13.89 -11.67 3.96
CA PRO A 63 -13.13 -11.13 2.84
C PRO A 63 -11.85 -10.45 3.34
N PRO A 64 -10.74 -10.48 2.59
CA PRO A 64 -9.52 -9.80 2.98
C PRO A 64 -9.76 -8.30 3.17
N GLN A 65 -9.01 -7.68 4.08
CA GLN A 65 -9.20 -6.28 4.47
C GLN A 65 -7.87 -5.53 4.51
N VAL A 66 -7.90 -4.29 4.07
CA VAL A 66 -6.75 -3.38 4.20
C VAL A 66 -6.60 -2.98 5.67
N ARG A 67 -5.51 -3.42 6.29
CA ARG A 67 -5.14 -3.03 7.66
C ARG A 67 -4.57 -1.62 7.73
N GLY A 68 -3.84 -1.23 6.69
CA GLY A 68 -3.20 0.07 6.60
C GLY A 68 -2.57 0.29 5.24
N ILE A 69 -2.22 1.55 4.97
CA ILE A 69 -1.42 1.92 3.80
C ILE A 69 -0.28 2.76 4.33
N ASP A 70 0.88 2.13 4.44
CA ASP A 70 2.10 2.81 4.84
C ASP A 70 2.55 3.74 3.72
N VAL A 71 3.11 4.87 4.15
CA VAL A 71 3.57 5.91 3.27
C VAL A 71 5.02 6.15 3.57
N LEU A 72 5.87 5.75 2.63
CA LEU A 72 7.31 5.85 2.74
C LEU A 72 7.73 7.18 2.12
N GLU A 73 8.25 8.07 2.95
CA GLU A 73 8.86 9.31 2.50
C GLU A 73 10.29 8.99 2.01
N GLY A 74 10.67 9.56 0.87
CA GLY A 74 12.08 9.50 0.44
C GLY A 74 12.99 10.16 1.47
N GLY A 75 14.22 9.67 1.59
CA GLY A 75 15.15 10.07 2.65
C GLY A 75 15.35 11.59 2.76
N GLU A 76 15.61 12.06 3.99
CA GLU A 76 15.84 13.48 4.29
C GLU A 76 16.92 14.08 3.37
N GLY A 77 16.52 14.99 2.48
CA GLY A 77 17.43 15.76 1.62
C GLY A 77 17.06 15.83 0.15
N ASP A 78 16.07 15.05 -0.29
CA ASP A 78 15.60 15.08 -1.68
C ASP A 78 14.10 15.41 -1.73
N GLU A 79 13.80 16.71 -1.88
CA GLU A 79 12.44 17.24 -2.03
C GLU A 79 11.73 16.69 -3.29
N THR A 80 12.46 15.94 -4.13
CA THR A 80 12.02 15.32 -5.38
C THR A 80 11.68 13.83 -5.23
N MET A 81 11.98 13.18 -4.10
CA MET A 81 11.62 11.76 -3.95
C MET A 81 10.11 11.62 -3.72
N GLU A 82 9.47 10.95 -4.67
CA GLU A 82 8.03 10.72 -4.66
C GLU A 82 7.64 9.83 -3.48
N THR A 83 6.54 10.23 -2.84
CA THR A 83 5.95 9.47 -1.74
C THR A 83 5.46 8.11 -2.25
N GLN A 84 6.00 7.02 -1.70
CA GLN A 84 5.66 5.65 -2.09
C GLN A 84 4.66 5.02 -1.12
N LEU A 85 3.84 4.09 -1.62
CA LEU A 85 2.84 3.36 -0.85
C LEU A 85 3.29 1.93 -0.57
N ALA A 86 2.93 1.41 0.60
CA ALA A 86 3.01 0.00 0.95
C ALA A 86 1.71 -0.43 1.64
N PRO A 87 0.70 -0.93 0.91
CA PRO A 87 -0.53 -1.44 1.51
C PRO A 87 -0.25 -2.74 2.30
N ALA A 88 -0.88 -2.82 3.48
CA ALA A 88 -0.93 -4.01 4.31
C ALA A 88 -2.35 -4.59 4.27
N VAL A 89 -2.49 -5.82 3.80
CA VAL A 89 -3.78 -6.54 3.69
C VAL A 89 -3.76 -7.75 4.61
N ARG A 90 -4.82 -7.93 5.38
CA ARG A 90 -5.02 -9.11 6.21
C ARG A 90 -5.95 -10.10 5.53
N ILE A 91 -5.57 -11.37 5.61
CA ILE A 91 -6.26 -12.53 5.09
C ILE A 91 -6.50 -13.47 6.27
N ASP A 92 -7.76 -13.63 6.68
CA ASP A 92 -8.16 -14.52 7.77
C ASP A 92 -8.60 -15.86 7.20
N LEU A 93 -7.82 -16.91 7.47
CA LEU A 93 -8.08 -18.26 6.96
C LEU A 93 -8.87 -19.09 7.98
N GLU A 94 -9.95 -19.74 7.53
CA GLU A 94 -10.78 -20.66 8.33
C GLU A 94 -10.09 -22.02 8.47
N THR A 95 -8.89 -22.04 9.03
CA THR A 95 -8.09 -23.26 9.25
C THR A 95 -7.38 -23.20 10.60
N ALA A 96 -7.39 -24.32 11.32
CA ALA A 96 -6.65 -24.48 12.58
C ALA A 96 -5.17 -24.84 12.36
N ASP A 97 -4.83 -25.35 11.18
CA ASP A 97 -3.48 -25.81 10.83
C ASP A 97 -2.76 -24.80 9.92
N THR A 98 -1.43 -24.83 9.92
CA THR A 98 -0.62 -24.02 9.00
C THR A 98 -0.98 -24.32 7.54
N PRO A 99 -1.38 -23.31 6.74
CA PRO A 99 -1.74 -23.50 5.34
C PRO A 99 -0.53 -23.90 4.49
N GLY A 100 -0.79 -24.64 3.41
CA GLY A 100 0.23 -24.95 2.41
C GLY A 100 0.59 -23.72 1.57
N MET A 101 1.86 -23.61 1.16
CA MET A 101 2.36 -22.46 0.39
C MET A 101 1.70 -22.27 -0.98
N GLU A 102 1.13 -23.34 -1.55
CA GLU A 102 0.33 -23.25 -2.79
C GLU A 102 -0.92 -22.40 -2.55
N LEU A 103 -1.72 -22.78 -1.54
CA LEU A 103 -2.92 -22.02 -1.14
C LEU A 103 -2.60 -20.58 -0.75
N VAL A 104 -1.52 -20.37 0.00
CA VAL A 104 -1.06 -19.03 0.39
C VAL A 104 -0.83 -18.18 -0.85
N PHE A 105 -0.07 -18.69 -1.83
CA PHE A 105 0.29 -17.91 -3.01
C PHE A 105 -0.85 -17.75 -4.01
N ASP A 106 -1.82 -18.66 -4.04
CA ASP A 106 -3.08 -18.45 -4.76
C ASP A 106 -3.79 -17.20 -4.20
N TYR A 107 -3.95 -17.10 -2.88
CA TYR A 107 -4.53 -15.91 -2.26
C TYR A 107 -3.66 -14.66 -2.41
N VAL A 108 -2.33 -14.78 -2.38
CA VAL A 108 -1.43 -13.65 -2.68
C VAL A 108 -1.72 -13.13 -4.09
N ALA A 109 -1.75 -14.01 -5.08
CA ALA A 109 -2.01 -13.63 -6.47
C ALA A 109 -3.39 -12.98 -6.62
N ASP A 110 -4.45 -13.61 -6.10
CA ASP A 110 -5.81 -13.07 -6.19
C ASP A 110 -5.93 -11.69 -5.52
N VAL A 111 -5.29 -11.49 -4.37
CA VAL A 111 -5.28 -10.19 -3.69
C VAL A 111 -4.56 -9.14 -4.54
N LEU A 112 -3.40 -9.46 -5.10
CA LEU A 112 -2.63 -8.53 -5.94
C LEU A 112 -3.42 -8.16 -7.21
N GLU A 113 -4.02 -9.14 -7.87
CA GLU A 113 -4.88 -8.94 -9.04
C GLU A 113 -6.08 -8.02 -8.73
N ALA A 114 -6.65 -8.13 -7.52
CA ALA A 114 -7.77 -7.30 -7.09
C ALA A 114 -7.37 -5.85 -6.78
N ILE A 115 -6.25 -5.63 -6.10
CA ILE A 115 -5.90 -4.30 -5.53
C ILE A 115 -4.89 -3.52 -6.36
N HIS A 116 -4.02 -4.19 -7.13
CA HIS A 116 -2.99 -3.51 -7.91
C HIS A 116 -3.58 -2.50 -8.91
N PRO A 117 -4.62 -2.84 -9.69
CA PRO A 117 -5.22 -1.87 -10.63
C PRO A 117 -5.78 -0.62 -9.94
N VAL A 118 -6.39 -0.79 -8.77
CA VAL A 118 -6.96 0.32 -7.99
C VAL A 118 -5.86 1.25 -7.46
N LEU A 119 -4.69 0.70 -7.16
CA LEU A 119 -3.52 1.44 -6.70
C LEU A 119 -2.75 2.09 -7.84
N GLU A 120 -2.68 1.47 -9.02
CA GLU A 120 -2.07 2.06 -10.21
C GLU A 120 -2.84 3.31 -10.70
N ASP A 121 -4.17 3.30 -10.57
CA ASP A 121 -5.02 4.46 -10.87
C ASP A 121 -4.81 5.63 -9.87
N HIS A 122 -4.08 5.42 -8.79
CA HIS A 122 -3.77 6.43 -7.78
C HIS A 122 -2.44 7.14 -8.09
N ASP A 123 -2.35 8.44 -7.78
CA ASP A 123 -1.19 9.30 -8.10
C ASP A 123 0.15 8.93 -7.43
N LYS A 124 0.25 7.81 -6.70
CA LYS A 124 1.45 7.44 -5.94
C LYS A 124 1.87 6.00 -6.23
N PRO A 125 3.14 5.75 -6.55
CA PRO A 125 3.62 4.41 -6.83
C PRO A 125 3.57 3.52 -5.58
N VAL A 126 3.26 2.25 -5.79
CA VAL A 126 3.39 1.21 -4.76
C VAL A 126 4.80 0.63 -4.85
N VAL A 127 5.46 0.43 -3.72
CA VAL A 127 6.79 -0.20 -3.69
C VAL A 127 6.74 -1.69 -3.35
N ARG A 128 5.80 -2.07 -2.48
CA ARG A 128 5.63 -3.44 -1.99
C ARG A 128 4.23 -3.64 -1.42
N TYR A 129 3.81 -4.88 -1.31
CA TYR A 129 2.58 -5.32 -0.67
C TYR A 129 2.93 -6.16 0.55
N ASP A 130 2.30 -5.88 1.68
CA ASP A 130 2.40 -6.69 2.89
C ASP A 130 1.10 -7.49 3.07
N LEU A 131 1.19 -8.81 2.97
CA LEU A 131 0.04 -9.71 3.07
C LEU A 131 0.14 -10.55 4.33
N GLU A 132 -0.74 -10.29 5.28
CA GLU A 132 -0.77 -10.88 6.61
C GLU A 132 -1.82 -12.00 6.67
N PHE A 133 -1.37 -13.23 6.82
CA PHE A 133 -2.20 -14.41 6.97
C PHE A 133 -2.38 -14.71 8.45
N SER A 134 -3.63 -14.68 8.92
CA SER A 134 -4.00 -15.16 10.25
C SER A 134 -4.69 -16.52 10.12
N PHE A 135 -4.27 -17.48 10.95
CA PHE A 135 -4.82 -18.84 11.00
C PHE A 135 -4.60 -19.44 12.39
N GLY A 136 -5.17 -20.61 12.65
CA GLY A 136 -5.04 -21.29 13.94
C GLY A 136 -6.30 -21.17 14.80
N PRO A 137 -6.28 -21.73 16.01
CA PRO A 137 -7.42 -21.71 16.90
C PRO A 137 -7.72 -20.27 17.35
N ASP A 138 -8.84 -19.70 16.93
CA ASP A 138 -9.34 -18.44 17.49
C ASP A 138 -10.16 -18.73 18.76
N GLY A 139 -9.47 -18.78 19.90
CA GLY A 139 -10.07 -19.06 21.20
C GLY A 139 -9.57 -18.12 22.29
N LEU A 140 -10.39 -17.88 23.31
CA LEU A 140 -10.07 -17.00 24.46
C LEU A 140 -8.77 -17.36 25.22
N LEU A 141 -8.17 -18.52 24.94
CA LEU A 141 -7.02 -19.09 25.67
C LEU A 141 -5.81 -19.42 24.78
N VAL A 142 -5.96 -19.38 23.44
CA VAL A 142 -4.89 -19.69 22.50
C VAL A 142 -4.93 -18.64 21.40
N GLU A 143 -3.82 -17.95 21.18
CA GLU A 143 -3.70 -16.99 20.10
C GLU A 143 -3.45 -17.73 18.77
N GLY A 144 -4.15 -17.31 17.72
CA GLY A 144 -3.85 -17.74 16.36
C GLY A 144 -2.44 -17.32 15.94
N GLU A 145 -1.90 -17.96 14.91
CA GLU A 145 -0.65 -17.57 14.30
C GLU A 145 -0.88 -16.47 13.25
N CYS A 146 0.10 -15.57 13.14
CA CYS A 146 0.16 -14.58 12.07
C CYS A 146 1.46 -14.73 11.30
N ARG A 147 1.36 -14.80 9.98
CA ARG A 147 2.49 -14.87 9.06
C ARG A 147 2.36 -13.81 7.98
N ARG A 148 3.48 -13.26 7.52
CA ARG A 148 3.51 -12.22 6.49
C ARG A 148 4.28 -12.67 5.26
N VAL A 149 3.72 -12.35 4.09
CA VAL A 149 4.43 -12.36 2.80
C VAL A 149 4.57 -10.92 2.35
N THR A 150 5.80 -10.49 2.06
CA THR A 150 6.09 -9.17 1.48
C THR A 150 6.46 -9.34 0.02
N VAL A 151 5.70 -8.71 -0.87
CA VAL A 151 5.84 -8.84 -2.34
C VAL A 151 6.28 -7.50 -2.95
N PRO A 152 7.42 -7.42 -3.66
CA PRO A 152 7.77 -6.25 -4.45
C PRO A 152 6.70 -5.88 -5.48
N ALA A 153 6.47 -4.59 -5.72
CA ALA A 153 5.45 -4.15 -6.68
C ALA A 153 5.70 -4.65 -8.11
N ALA A 154 6.97 -4.76 -8.53
CA ALA A 154 7.35 -5.31 -9.83
C ALA A 154 6.85 -6.74 -10.07
N PHE A 155 6.62 -7.54 -9.02
CA PHE A 155 6.06 -8.88 -9.18
C PHE A 155 4.54 -8.87 -9.35
N ALA A 156 3.85 -7.87 -8.77
CA ALA A 156 2.43 -7.66 -9.03
C ALA A 156 2.23 -7.20 -10.48
N GLU A 157 3.03 -6.26 -10.98
CA GLU A 157 2.99 -5.82 -12.38
C GLU A 157 3.13 -7.00 -13.35
N ARG A 158 4.15 -7.84 -13.14
CA ARG A 158 4.36 -9.05 -13.95
C ARG A 158 3.19 -10.03 -13.89
N LEU A 159 2.56 -10.20 -12.73
CA LEU A 159 1.38 -11.05 -12.57
C LEU A 159 0.20 -10.58 -13.44
N LEU A 160 0.01 -9.27 -13.59
CA LEU A 160 -1.08 -8.71 -14.40
C LEU A 160 -0.73 -8.62 -15.90
N GLU A 161 0.54 -8.41 -16.24
CA GLU A 161 0.98 -8.20 -17.62
C GLU A 161 1.37 -9.50 -18.35
N GLU A 162 2.01 -10.45 -17.66
CA GLU A 162 2.55 -11.68 -18.26
C GLU A 162 1.55 -12.85 -18.09
N GLU A 163 0.86 -13.25 -19.18
CA GLU A 163 -0.14 -14.32 -19.14
C GLU A 163 0.38 -15.68 -18.61
N THR A 164 1.69 -15.94 -18.72
CA THR A 164 2.32 -17.16 -18.23
C THR A 164 2.79 -17.09 -16.79
N TYR A 165 2.87 -15.89 -16.21
CA TYR A 165 3.31 -15.69 -14.84
C TYR A 165 2.15 -15.91 -13.88
N ARG A 166 2.25 -16.92 -13.01
CA ARG A 166 1.16 -17.31 -12.09
C ARG A 166 1.66 -17.39 -10.64
N ALA A 167 0.75 -17.69 -9.71
CA ALA A 167 1.03 -17.82 -8.28
C ALA A 167 2.30 -18.66 -7.95
N PHE A 168 2.54 -19.72 -8.73
CA PHE A 168 3.73 -20.55 -8.58
C PHE A 168 5.04 -19.81 -8.94
N ASP A 169 5.04 -19.03 -10.02
CA ASP A 169 6.20 -18.24 -10.43
C ASP A 169 6.44 -17.09 -9.45
N LEU A 170 5.35 -16.44 -9.02
CA LEU A 170 5.37 -15.43 -7.97
C LEU A 170 6.02 -15.95 -6.68
N ARG A 171 5.63 -17.15 -6.24
CA ARG A 171 6.25 -17.81 -5.08
C ARG A 171 7.75 -17.96 -5.25
N LYS A 172 8.19 -18.49 -6.40
CA LYS A 172 9.61 -18.73 -6.66
C LYS A 172 10.43 -17.45 -6.70
N ASP A 173 9.84 -16.37 -7.21
CA ASP A 173 10.51 -15.08 -7.27
C ASP A 173 10.59 -14.43 -5.89
N VAL A 174 9.53 -14.49 -5.08
CA VAL A 174 9.55 -14.03 -3.68
C VAL A 174 10.53 -14.84 -2.83
N GLU A 175 10.56 -16.16 -2.99
CA GLU A 175 11.54 -17.04 -2.31
C GLU A 175 12.98 -16.64 -2.66
N ARG A 176 13.26 -16.36 -3.93
CA ARG A 176 14.60 -15.91 -4.35
C ARG A 176 14.98 -14.53 -3.78
N VAL A 177 14.01 -13.63 -3.63
CA VAL A 177 14.23 -12.31 -3.02
C VAL A 177 14.45 -12.43 -1.51
N ASP A 178 13.69 -13.27 -0.82
CA ASP A 178 13.82 -13.50 0.63
C ASP A 178 15.23 -14.02 1.02
N GLU A 179 15.86 -14.82 0.15
CA GLU A 179 17.24 -15.29 0.32
C GLU A 179 18.30 -14.19 0.17
N ARG A 180 17.92 -13.00 -0.31
CA ARG A 180 18.83 -11.89 -0.61
C ARG A 180 18.67 -10.75 0.39
N GLU A 181 19.77 -10.36 1.04
CA GLU A 181 19.76 -9.30 2.05
C GLU A 181 19.59 -7.88 1.47
N ASP A 182 19.74 -7.69 0.15
CA ASP A 182 19.74 -6.40 -0.53
C ASP A 182 18.38 -6.00 -1.16
N GLU A 183 17.40 -6.89 -1.14
CA GLU A 183 16.11 -6.69 -1.82
C GLU A 183 14.92 -6.75 -0.82
N VAL A 184 13.85 -6.03 -1.15
CA VAL A 184 12.68 -5.91 -0.25
C VAL A 184 11.65 -6.98 -0.60
N GLY A 185 11.75 -8.13 0.04
CA GLY A 185 10.76 -9.21 -0.05
C GLY A 185 10.92 -10.16 1.12
N THR A 186 9.84 -10.82 1.52
CA THR A 186 9.89 -11.74 2.66
C THR A 186 8.93 -12.90 2.46
N LEU A 187 9.41 -14.11 2.68
CA LEU A 187 8.62 -15.33 2.58
C LEU A 187 8.22 -15.82 3.96
N TRP A 188 6.92 -15.78 4.26
CA TRP A 188 6.31 -16.45 5.41
C TRP A 188 6.93 -16.11 6.79
N ALA A 189 7.32 -14.86 6.98
CA ALA A 189 7.87 -14.37 8.25
C ALA A 189 6.79 -14.26 9.32
N ALA A 190 7.19 -14.19 10.58
CA ALA A 190 6.27 -13.80 11.64
C ALA A 190 5.81 -12.34 11.44
N CYS A 191 4.54 -12.09 11.74
CA CYS A 191 4.08 -10.77 12.13
C CYS A 191 4.64 -10.47 13.55
#